data_AF-Q0C9L2-F1
#
_entry.id   AF-Q0C9L2-F1
#
_cell.length_a   1.000
_cell.length_b   1.000
_cell.length_c   1.000
_cell.angle_alpha   90.00
_cell.angle_beta   90.00
_cell.angle_gamma   90.00
#
_symmetry.space_group_name_H-M   'P 1'
#
loop_
_entity.id
_entity.type
_entity.pdbx_description
1 polymer ?
#
loop_
_entity_poly.entity_id
_entity_poly.type
_entity_poly.pdbx_seq_one_letter_code
_entity_poly.pdbx_strand_id
1 'polypeptide(L)'
;MDESPPPSRLSLCTLPLESRQAILGHLDDLHALKAAILTHSSLYSAFVSHQNVIVYRILSSIIPSGLMNEAICVLNASVLESEPWTRERVISIIEQYRNPQPPMSLNLSVRQAFQIQDLHHDIEFFSSDFISAAQSIKGTGWVRPASSLEWSRIVRTFYRFQIHRHLFRKRDRRRAKNKPSPDFSRREQWNIWYIDCPVWELEQLACVSEYLYRKIAIRMTTLFM
;
A
#
# COMPACT_ATOMS: atom_id res chain seq x y z
N MET A 1 22.08 -59.75 -8.02
CA MET A 1 22.44 -58.41 -8.51
C MET A 1 21.19 -57.58 -8.35
N ASP A 2 21.15 -56.80 -7.27
CA ASP A 2 19.96 -56.07 -6.82
C ASP A 2 20.27 -54.58 -7.02
N GLU A 3 20.08 -54.09 -8.25
CA GLU A 3 20.20 -52.67 -8.56
C GLU A 3 18.92 -51.97 -8.10
N SER A 4 18.95 -51.47 -6.88
CA SER A 4 17.99 -50.46 -6.43
C SER A 4 18.13 -49.21 -7.32
N PRO A 5 17.03 -48.68 -7.89
CA PRO A 5 17.11 -47.48 -8.72
C PRO A 5 17.65 -46.32 -7.89
N PRO A 6 18.48 -45.44 -8.47
CA PRO A 6 19.03 -44.31 -7.75
C PRO A 6 17.88 -43.45 -7.20
N PRO A 7 17.99 -42.92 -5.97
CA PRO A 7 16.94 -42.09 -5.39
C PRO A 7 16.67 -40.93 -6.34
N SER A 8 15.43 -40.85 -6.82
CA SER A 8 14.91 -39.76 -7.65
C SER A 8 15.36 -38.45 -7.01
N ARG A 9 16.20 -37.67 -7.70
CA ARG A 9 16.65 -36.38 -7.17
C ARG A 9 15.43 -35.52 -6.88
N LEU A 10 15.12 -35.36 -5.60
CA LEU A 10 14.04 -34.51 -5.14
C LEU A 10 14.36 -33.08 -5.62
N SER A 11 13.52 -32.58 -6.51
CA SER A 11 13.59 -31.22 -7.02
C SER A 11 12.38 -30.45 -6.51
N LEU A 12 12.56 -29.15 -6.27
CA LEU A 12 11.44 -28.24 -5.98
C LEU A 12 10.33 -28.37 -7.04
N CYS A 13 10.72 -28.65 -8.29
CA CYS A 13 9.81 -28.79 -9.42
C CYS A 13 9.02 -30.11 -9.43
N THR A 14 9.46 -31.13 -8.70
CA THR A 14 8.81 -32.45 -8.60
C THR A 14 7.90 -32.55 -7.38
N LEU A 15 7.82 -31.51 -6.55
CA LEU A 15 6.91 -31.48 -5.41
C LEU A 15 5.44 -31.42 -5.86
N PRO A 16 4.51 -31.93 -5.02
CA PRO A 16 3.08 -31.75 -5.22
C PRO A 16 2.72 -30.29 -5.48
N LEU A 17 1.65 -30.08 -6.25
CA LEU A 17 1.19 -28.76 -6.65
C LEU A 17 0.97 -27.86 -5.43
N GLU A 18 0.32 -28.41 -4.40
CA GLU A 18 -0.04 -27.76 -3.15
C GLU A 18 1.21 -27.34 -2.37
N SER A 19 2.25 -28.17 -2.37
CA SER A 19 3.54 -27.85 -1.73
C SER A 19 4.23 -26.70 -2.46
N ARG A 20 4.23 -26.70 -3.81
CA ARG A 20 4.78 -25.59 -4.59
C ARG A 20 4.01 -24.30 -4.33
N GLN A 21 2.69 -24.34 -4.33
CA GLN A 21 1.84 -23.17 -4.02
C GLN A 21 2.08 -22.65 -2.60
N ALA A 22 2.20 -23.54 -1.62
CA ALA A 22 2.50 -23.17 -0.24
C ALA A 22 3.86 -22.47 -0.14
N ILE A 23 4.89 -22.99 -0.81
CA ILE A 23 6.22 -22.35 -0.87
C ILE A 23 6.13 -20.96 -1.49
N LEU A 24 5.48 -20.85 -2.66
CA LEU A 24 5.29 -19.56 -3.34
C LEU A 24 4.54 -18.54 -2.46
N GLY A 25 3.55 -18.99 -1.68
CA GLY A 25 2.77 -18.13 -0.79
C GLY A 25 3.47 -17.71 0.51
N HIS A 26 4.67 -18.22 0.81
CA HIS A 26 5.48 -17.83 1.96
C HIS A 26 6.75 -17.08 1.57
N LEU A 27 6.84 -16.63 0.32
CA LEU A 27 7.93 -15.74 -0.10
C LEU A 27 7.79 -14.38 0.58
N ASP A 28 8.92 -13.74 0.84
CA ASP A 28 8.99 -12.49 1.61
C ASP A 28 8.25 -11.33 0.91
N ASP A 29 8.31 -11.29 -0.42
CA ASP A 29 7.66 -10.26 -1.22
C ASP A 29 7.24 -10.74 -2.62
N LEU A 30 6.46 -9.91 -3.32
CA LEU A 30 5.99 -10.18 -4.68
C LEU A 30 7.12 -10.14 -5.72
N HIS A 31 8.25 -9.47 -5.46
CA HIS A 31 9.40 -9.45 -6.37
C HIS A 31 10.13 -10.80 -6.33
N ALA A 32 10.28 -11.41 -5.15
CA ALA A 32 10.76 -12.77 -4.95
C ALA A 32 9.80 -13.79 -5.59
N LEU A 33 8.49 -13.59 -5.46
CA LEU A 33 7.49 -14.39 -6.19
C LEU A 33 7.70 -14.32 -7.70
N LYS A 34 7.84 -13.11 -8.25
CA LYS A 34 8.09 -12.90 -9.67
C LYS A 34 9.37 -13.60 -10.12
N ALA A 35 10.46 -13.47 -9.37
CA ALA A 35 11.70 -14.16 -9.67
C ALA A 35 11.50 -15.68 -9.69
N ALA A 36 10.84 -16.23 -8.66
CA ALA A 36 10.57 -17.66 -8.54
C ALA A 36 9.76 -18.22 -9.72
N ILE A 37 8.65 -17.57 -10.10
CA ILE A 37 7.81 -18.06 -11.20
C ILE A 37 8.50 -17.96 -12.57
N LEU A 38 9.45 -17.04 -12.74
CA LEU A 38 10.23 -16.89 -13.96
C LEU A 38 11.36 -17.92 -14.08
N THR A 39 11.74 -18.59 -12.99
CA THR A 39 12.82 -19.58 -13.03
C THR A 39 12.43 -20.90 -13.72
N HIS A 40 11.18 -21.34 -13.57
CA HIS A 40 10.75 -22.64 -14.08
C HIS A 40 9.24 -22.73 -14.35
N SER A 41 8.87 -23.41 -15.45
CA SER A 41 7.48 -23.56 -15.89
C SER A 41 6.56 -24.26 -14.88
N SER A 42 7.11 -25.18 -14.07
CA SER A 42 6.37 -25.84 -13.00
C SER A 42 5.99 -24.88 -11.86
N LEU A 43 6.82 -23.89 -11.54
CA LEU A 43 6.49 -22.88 -10.53
C LEU A 43 5.47 -21.88 -11.10
N TYR A 44 5.64 -21.52 -12.37
CA TYR A 44 4.63 -20.72 -13.08
C TYR A 44 3.26 -21.41 -13.12
N SER A 45 3.19 -22.70 -13.44
CA SER A 45 1.91 -23.43 -13.47
C SER A 45 1.28 -23.55 -12.08
N ALA A 46 2.11 -23.75 -11.04
CA ALA A 46 1.64 -23.73 -9.66
C ALA A 46 1.04 -22.38 -9.28
N PHE A 47 1.69 -21.28 -9.68
CA PHE A 47 1.21 -19.93 -9.46
C PHE A 47 -0.12 -19.64 -10.18
N VAL A 48 -0.22 -19.88 -11.48
CA VAL A 48 -1.40 -19.55 -12.29
C VAL A 48 -2.68 -20.19 -11.73
N SER A 49 -2.58 -21.42 -11.23
CA SER A 49 -3.72 -22.14 -10.67
C SER A 49 -4.32 -21.51 -9.39
N HIS A 50 -3.52 -20.77 -8.60
CA HIS A 50 -3.92 -20.25 -7.29
C HIS A 50 -3.39 -18.82 -7.03
N GLN A 51 -3.26 -18.01 -8.10
CA GLN A 51 -2.58 -16.71 -8.05
C GLN A 51 -3.13 -15.76 -6.96
N ASN A 52 -4.45 -15.65 -6.84
CA ASN A 52 -5.08 -14.69 -5.92
C ASN A 52 -4.78 -15.05 -4.46
N VAL A 53 -4.77 -16.35 -4.13
CA VAL A 53 -4.49 -16.84 -2.77
C VAL A 53 -3.02 -16.63 -2.42
N ILE A 54 -2.11 -16.95 -3.34
CA ILE A 54 -0.67 -16.76 -3.15
C ILE A 54 -0.35 -15.28 -2.95
N VAL A 55 -0.84 -14.43 -3.85
CA VAL A 55 -0.62 -12.97 -3.79
C VAL A 55 -1.21 -12.36 -2.53
N TYR A 56 -2.45 -12.72 -2.18
CA TYR A 56 -3.09 -12.24 -0.96
C TYR A 56 -2.32 -12.64 0.29
N ARG A 57 -1.80 -13.89 0.34
CA ARG A 57 -1.02 -14.37 1.47
C ARG A 57 0.25 -13.56 1.68
N ILE A 58 1.00 -13.30 0.60
CA ILE A 58 2.21 -12.46 0.64
C ILE A 58 1.87 -11.03 1.06
N LEU A 59 0.82 -10.43 0.49
CA LEU A 59 0.40 -9.09 0.90
C LEU A 59 -0.01 -9.02 2.37
N SER A 60 -0.64 -10.08 2.89
CA SER A 60 -1.07 -10.15 4.29
C SER A 60 0.09 -10.38 5.26
N SER A 61 1.23 -10.91 4.80
CA SER A 61 2.46 -10.97 5.62
C SER A 61 3.21 -9.65 5.64
N ILE A 62 3.11 -8.85 4.57
CA ILE A 62 3.77 -7.54 4.46
C ILE A 62 2.95 -6.46 5.17
N ILE A 63 1.64 -6.39 4.91
CA ILE A 63 0.77 -5.32 5.39
C ILE A 63 -0.06 -5.83 6.57
N PRO A 64 0.06 -5.21 7.77
CA PRO A 64 -0.79 -5.56 8.89
C PRO A 64 -2.28 -5.45 8.54
N SER A 65 -3.09 -6.40 9.00
CA SER A 65 -4.52 -6.50 8.66
C SER A 65 -5.30 -5.20 8.90
N GLY A 66 -4.95 -4.46 9.95
CA GLY A 66 -5.56 -3.16 10.29
C GLY A 66 -5.17 -1.99 9.37
N LEU A 67 -4.34 -2.21 8.35
CA LEU A 67 -3.89 -1.21 7.36
C LEU A 67 -4.23 -1.61 5.92
N MET A 68 -4.75 -2.83 5.71
CA MET A 68 -5.04 -3.37 4.38
C MET A 68 -6.12 -2.54 3.67
N ASN A 69 -7.17 -2.15 4.40
CA ASN A 69 -8.27 -1.34 3.86
C ASN A 69 -7.78 0.03 3.37
N GLU A 70 -6.86 0.65 4.10
CA GLU A 70 -6.23 1.91 3.72
C GLU A 70 -5.39 1.77 2.46
N ALA A 71 -4.59 0.70 2.35
CA ALA A 71 -3.79 0.42 1.16
C ALA A 71 -4.67 0.24 -0.10
N ILE A 72 -5.75 -0.54 0.02
CA ILE A 72 -6.73 -0.73 -1.05
C ILE A 72 -7.42 0.59 -1.40
N CYS A 73 -7.76 1.41 -0.39
CA CYS A 73 -8.40 2.70 -0.64
C CYS A 73 -7.48 3.64 -1.42
N VAL A 74 -6.17 3.68 -1.12
CA VAL A 74 -5.21 4.44 -1.93
C VAL A 74 -5.20 3.95 -3.37
N LEU A 75 -5.16 2.63 -3.60
CA LEU A 75 -5.21 2.06 -4.93
C LEU A 75 -6.47 2.50 -5.69
N ASN A 76 -7.65 2.37 -5.06
CA ASN A 76 -8.93 2.78 -5.67
C ASN A 76 -8.96 4.29 -5.96
N ALA A 77 -8.44 5.11 -5.05
CA ALA A 77 -8.34 6.56 -5.25
C ALA A 77 -7.35 6.93 -6.36
N SER A 78 -6.27 6.15 -6.55
CA SER A 78 -5.25 6.41 -7.58
C SER A 78 -5.80 6.30 -9.01
N VAL A 79 -6.89 5.56 -9.23
CA VAL A 79 -7.58 5.45 -10.53
C VAL A 79 -8.04 6.82 -11.04
N LEU A 80 -8.34 7.76 -10.12
CA LEU A 80 -8.70 9.14 -10.45
C LEU A 80 -7.55 9.97 -11.03
N GLU A 81 -6.35 9.41 -11.17
CA GLU A 81 -5.24 10.05 -11.87
C GLU A 81 -5.22 9.70 -13.36
N SER A 82 -5.70 8.51 -13.74
CA SER A 82 -5.76 8.05 -15.13
C SER A 82 -7.12 8.27 -15.79
N GLU A 83 -8.20 8.31 -14.99
CA GLU A 83 -9.58 8.39 -15.48
C GLU A 83 -10.23 9.74 -15.19
N PRO A 84 -11.41 10.03 -15.78
CA PRO A 84 -12.16 11.24 -15.45
C PRO A 84 -12.45 11.34 -13.95
N TRP A 85 -11.98 12.44 -13.37
CA TRP A 85 -12.28 12.81 -12.00
C TRP A 85 -13.65 13.47 -11.95
N THR A 86 -14.56 12.92 -11.15
CA THR A 86 -15.87 13.51 -10.89
C THR A 86 -16.14 13.53 -9.38
N ARG A 87 -17.03 14.42 -8.94
CA ARG A 87 -17.38 14.52 -7.52
C ARG A 87 -18.06 13.24 -7.02
N GLU A 88 -18.88 12.64 -7.86
CA GLU A 88 -19.64 11.41 -7.59
C GLU A 88 -18.69 10.23 -7.33
N ARG A 89 -17.62 10.12 -8.14
CA ARG A 89 -16.59 9.09 -7.93
C ARG A 89 -15.80 9.28 -6.64
N VAL A 90 -15.49 10.53 -6.28
CA VAL A 90 -14.84 10.81 -5.00
C VAL A 90 -15.73 10.38 -3.84
N ILE A 91 -17.02 10.73 -3.89
CA ILE A 91 -18.00 10.35 -2.86
C ILE A 91 -18.12 8.82 -2.76
N SER A 92 -18.22 8.11 -3.89
CA SER A 92 -18.34 6.65 -3.87
C SER A 92 -17.11 5.95 -3.28
N ILE A 93 -15.90 6.46 -3.54
CA ILE A 93 -14.67 5.92 -2.93
C ILE A 93 -14.67 6.15 -1.41
N ILE A 94 -15.13 7.32 -0.95
CA ILE A 94 -15.21 7.63 0.48
C ILE A 94 -16.26 6.76 1.18
N GLU A 95 -17.41 6.53 0.53
CA GLU A 95 -18.46 5.65 1.05
C GLU A 95 -17.98 4.19 1.16
N GLN A 96 -17.24 3.71 0.17
CA GLN A 96 -16.60 2.39 0.21
C GLN A 96 -15.54 2.29 1.32
N TYR A 97 -14.77 3.36 1.54
CA TYR A 97 -13.78 3.41 2.63
C TYR A 97 -14.42 3.37 4.01
N ARG A 98 -15.53 4.09 4.21
CA ARG A 98 -16.29 4.11 5.46
C ARG A 98 -17.02 2.80 5.74
N ASN A 99 -17.47 2.12 4.68
CA ASN A 99 -18.23 0.87 4.78
C ASN A 99 -17.49 -0.26 4.05
N PRO A 100 -16.32 -0.69 4.58
CA PRO A 100 -15.55 -1.75 3.95
C PRO A 100 -16.38 -3.02 3.92
N GLN A 101 -16.58 -3.56 2.72
CA GLN A 101 -17.18 -4.88 2.59
C GLN A 101 -16.22 -5.93 3.16
N PRO A 102 -16.73 -6.99 3.83
CA PRO A 102 -15.88 -8.04 4.36
C PRO A 102 -15.01 -8.64 3.24
N PRO A 103 -13.78 -9.10 3.56
CA PRO A 103 -12.81 -9.53 2.55
C PRO A 103 -13.22 -10.90 1.99
N MET A 104 -14.22 -10.92 1.11
CA MET A 104 -14.56 -12.11 0.35
C MET A 104 -13.71 -12.07 -0.92
N SER A 105 -12.47 -12.55 -0.79
CA SER A 105 -11.42 -12.56 -1.82
C SER A 105 -11.20 -11.20 -2.48
N LEU A 106 -10.16 -10.48 -2.04
CA LEU A 106 -9.62 -9.36 -2.79
C LEU A 106 -9.30 -9.84 -4.21
N ASN A 107 -10.19 -9.54 -5.17
CA ASN A 107 -9.99 -9.79 -6.59
C ASN A 107 -8.97 -8.79 -7.15
N LEU A 108 -7.80 -8.72 -6.50
CA LEU A 108 -6.69 -7.90 -6.92
C LEU A 108 -6.00 -8.61 -8.08
N SER A 109 -5.87 -7.88 -9.19
CA SER A 109 -4.92 -8.30 -10.22
C SER A 109 -3.50 -8.30 -9.65
N VAL A 110 -2.63 -9.15 -10.20
CA VAL A 110 -1.20 -9.20 -9.82
C VAL A 110 -0.57 -7.80 -9.90
N ARG A 111 -0.92 -7.02 -10.93
CA ARG A 111 -0.44 -5.63 -11.08
C ARG A 111 -0.84 -4.74 -9.91
N GLN A 112 -2.09 -4.81 -9.47
CA GLN A 112 -2.58 -4.04 -8.34
C GLN A 112 -1.88 -4.45 -7.03
N ALA A 113 -1.58 -5.73 -6.88
CA ALA A 113 -0.83 -6.22 -5.72
C ALA A 113 0.60 -5.64 -5.66
N PHE A 114 1.31 -5.58 -6.80
CA PHE A 114 2.60 -4.89 -6.87
C PHE A 114 2.48 -3.41 -6.49
N GLN A 115 1.47 -2.71 -7.01
CA GLN A 115 1.24 -1.29 -6.67
C GLN A 115 1.00 -1.09 -5.18
N ILE A 116 0.26 -2.00 -4.53
CA ILE A 116 0.01 -1.97 -3.10
C ILE A 116 1.30 -2.20 -2.32
N GLN A 117 2.11 -3.21 -2.69
CA GLN A 117 3.37 -3.52 -2.02
C GLN A 117 4.37 -2.37 -2.15
N ASP A 118 4.59 -1.87 -3.36
CA ASP A 118 5.56 -0.80 -3.62
C ASP A 118 5.16 0.47 -2.85
N LEU A 119 3.86 0.81 -2.84
CA LEU A 119 3.35 1.91 -2.02
C LEU A 119 3.58 1.68 -0.52
N HIS A 120 3.35 0.45 -0.03
CA HIS A 120 3.54 0.16 1.39
C HIS A 120 4.99 0.31 1.79
N HIS A 121 5.93 -0.13 0.96
CA HIS A 121 7.36 0.02 1.19
C HIS A 121 7.76 1.49 1.28
N ASP A 122 7.26 2.34 0.37
CA ASP A 122 7.47 3.79 0.43
C ASP A 122 6.92 4.38 1.74
N ILE A 123 5.71 3.99 2.13
CA ILE A 123 5.07 4.48 3.35
C ILE A 123 5.83 4.01 4.60
N GLU A 124 6.31 2.77 4.64
CA GLU A 124 7.11 2.23 5.72
C GLU A 124 8.43 3.00 5.88
N PHE A 125 9.10 3.30 4.75
CA PHE A 125 10.30 4.14 4.73
C PHE A 125 10.02 5.51 5.33
N PHE A 126 8.99 6.23 4.84
CA PHE A 126 8.67 7.57 5.34
C PHE A 126 8.20 7.56 6.79
N SER A 127 7.47 6.52 7.21
CA SER A 127 6.98 6.38 8.59
C SER A 127 8.14 6.17 9.56
N SER A 128 9.12 5.33 9.19
CA SER A 128 10.31 5.07 9.99
C SER A 128 11.19 6.31 10.11
N ASP A 129 11.42 7.03 9.01
CA ASP A 129 12.17 8.29 9.00
C ASP A 129 11.43 9.39 9.79
N PHE A 130 10.09 9.45 9.73
CA PHE A 130 9.28 10.37 10.53
C PHE A 130 9.41 10.09 12.04
N ILE A 131 9.31 8.82 12.45
CA ILE A 131 9.46 8.41 13.85
C ILE A 131 10.86 8.76 14.36
N SER A 132 11.90 8.46 13.57
CA SER A 132 13.28 8.79 13.90
C SER A 132 13.48 10.30 14.06
N ALA A 133 12.96 11.10 13.13
CA ALA A 133 13.00 12.56 13.21
C ALA A 133 12.29 13.08 14.48
N ALA A 134 11.09 12.57 14.78
CA ALA A 134 10.34 12.96 15.97
C ALA A 134 11.08 12.60 17.29
N GLN A 135 11.77 11.47 17.32
CA GLN A 135 12.56 11.04 18.49
C GLN A 135 13.81 11.92 18.69
N SER A 136 14.49 12.31 17.60
CA SER A 136 15.69 13.17 17.68
C SER A 136 15.43 14.54 18.34
N ILE A 137 14.20 15.06 18.21
CA ILE A 137 13.80 16.35 18.80
C ILE A 137 13.71 16.26 20.33
N LYS A 138 13.43 15.08 20.89
CA LYS A 138 13.16 14.93 22.34
C LYS A 138 14.40 15.05 23.24
N GLY A 139 15.62 15.22 22.69
CA GLY A 139 16.82 15.66 23.40
C GLY A 139 17.26 14.84 24.63
N THR A 140 16.57 13.76 24.94
CA THR A 140 16.73 12.94 26.14
C THR A 140 17.15 11.56 25.68
N GLY A 141 18.30 11.08 26.15
CA GLY A 141 18.99 9.87 25.65
C GLY A 141 18.22 8.53 25.79
N TRP A 142 16.93 8.56 26.09
CA TRP A 142 16.04 7.41 26.15
C TRP A 142 15.15 7.35 24.92
N VAL A 143 15.71 6.88 23.81
CA VAL A 143 14.93 6.57 22.61
C VAL A 143 14.17 5.28 22.86
N ARG A 144 12.86 5.36 23.13
CA ARG A 144 11.99 4.19 23.10
C ARG A 144 11.50 3.97 21.66
N PRO A 145 11.62 2.76 21.10
CA PRO A 145 11.03 2.46 19.81
C PRO A 145 9.52 2.69 19.88
N ALA A 146 8.93 3.14 18.76
CA ALA A 146 7.49 3.25 18.67
C ALA A 146 6.86 1.88 18.91
N SER A 147 5.81 1.82 19.72
CA SER A 147 5.00 0.61 19.85
C SER A 147 4.38 0.25 18.50
N SER A 148 4.01 -1.03 18.32
CA SER A 148 3.31 -1.49 17.10
C SER A 148 2.02 -0.69 16.83
N LEU A 149 1.33 -0.27 17.89
CA LEU A 149 0.14 0.58 17.81
C LEU A 149 0.47 1.99 17.32
N GLU A 150 1.51 2.63 17.86
CA GLU A 150 1.95 3.97 17.43
C GLU A 150 2.45 3.95 16.00
N TRP A 151 3.26 2.96 15.63
CA TRP A 151 3.71 2.76 14.26
C TRP A 151 2.52 2.60 13.30
N SER A 152 1.55 1.75 13.65
CA SER A 152 0.35 1.54 12.83
C SER A 152 -0.47 2.83 12.66
N ARG A 153 -0.60 3.66 13.71
CA ARG A 153 -1.28 4.96 13.65
C ARG A 153 -0.57 5.94 12.70
N ILE A 154 0.76 5.97 12.74
CA ILE A 154 1.57 6.83 11.88
C ILE A 154 1.44 6.36 10.42
N VAL A 155 1.62 5.07 10.16
CA VAL A 155 1.47 4.47 8.83
C VAL A 155 0.08 4.73 8.25
N ARG A 156 -0.98 4.54 9.06
CA ARG A 156 -2.36 4.89 8.67
C ARG A 156 -2.49 6.35 8.26
N THR A 157 -1.82 7.25 8.98
CA THR A 157 -1.83 8.68 8.65
C THR A 157 -1.19 8.96 7.29
N PHE A 158 -0.08 8.29 6.95
CA PHE A 158 0.52 8.38 5.61
C PHE A 158 -0.40 7.87 4.50
N TYR A 159 -1.09 6.75 4.72
CA TYR A 159 -2.11 6.28 3.78
C TYR A 159 -3.22 7.31 3.60
N ARG A 160 -3.79 7.84 4.68
CA ARG A 160 -4.86 8.85 4.62
C ARG A 160 -4.41 10.14 3.94
N PHE A 161 -3.16 10.55 4.13
CA PHE A 161 -2.58 11.66 3.38
C PHE A 161 -2.62 11.37 1.87
N GLN A 162 -2.21 10.17 1.43
CA GLN A 162 -2.25 9.81 0.01
C GLN A 162 -3.67 9.68 -0.54
N ILE A 163 -4.61 9.09 0.23
CA ILE A 163 -6.03 9.05 -0.14
C ILE A 163 -6.53 10.48 -0.37
N HIS A 164 -6.35 11.37 0.61
CA HIS A 164 -6.76 12.76 0.51
C HIS A 164 -6.15 13.44 -0.73
N ARG A 165 -4.86 13.21 -1.00
CA ARG A 165 -4.19 13.76 -2.19
C ARG A 165 -4.87 13.27 -3.48
N HIS A 166 -5.15 11.98 -3.62
CA HIS A 166 -5.81 11.47 -4.83
C HIS A 166 -7.23 12.03 -5.00
N LEU A 167 -7.97 12.14 -3.90
CA LEU A 167 -9.35 12.61 -3.92
C LEU A 167 -9.44 14.12 -4.23
N PHE A 168 -8.63 14.95 -3.57
CA PHE A 168 -8.85 16.40 -3.49
C PHE A 168 -7.73 17.26 -4.10
N ARG A 169 -6.66 16.67 -4.67
CA ARG A 169 -5.61 17.45 -5.34
C ARG A 169 -6.21 18.34 -6.43
N LYS A 170 -5.80 19.61 -6.44
CA LYS A 170 -6.10 20.55 -7.52
C LYS A 170 -5.50 20.01 -8.82
N ARG A 171 -6.39 19.62 -9.74
CA ARG A 171 -6.02 19.24 -11.11
C ARG A 171 -6.09 20.47 -12.00
N ASP A 172 -4.99 20.79 -12.67
CA ASP A 172 -4.85 21.97 -13.51
C ASP A 172 -5.82 21.90 -14.70
N ARG A 173 -6.69 22.90 -14.84
CA ARG A 173 -7.71 22.98 -15.90
C ARG A 173 -7.11 22.97 -17.29
N ARG A 174 -5.87 23.49 -17.45
CA ARG A 174 -5.18 23.56 -18.75
C ARG A 174 -4.71 22.19 -19.26
N ARG A 175 -4.53 21.21 -18.35
CA ARG A 175 -4.19 19.81 -18.68
C ARG A 175 -5.36 18.86 -18.52
N ALA A 176 -6.48 19.31 -17.95
CA ALA A 176 -7.59 18.46 -17.54
C ALA A 176 -8.64 18.30 -18.65
N LYS A 177 -8.35 17.45 -19.64
CA LYS A 177 -9.42 16.78 -20.40
C LYS A 177 -10.26 15.85 -19.52
N ASN A 178 -9.74 15.48 -18.33
CA ASN A 178 -10.29 14.46 -17.44
C ASN A 178 -10.93 15.03 -16.16
N LYS A 179 -11.47 16.25 -16.18
CA LYS A 179 -12.15 16.86 -15.01
C LYS A 179 -13.47 17.54 -15.40
N PRO A 180 -14.54 16.76 -15.59
CA PRO A 180 -15.86 17.31 -15.89
C PRO A 180 -16.49 18.08 -14.71
N SER A 181 -16.09 17.80 -13.46
CA SER A 181 -16.71 18.42 -12.27
C SER A 181 -15.82 19.49 -11.62
N PRO A 182 -16.41 20.52 -10.95
CA PRO A 182 -15.64 21.48 -10.17
C PRO A 182 -15.01 20.83 -8.94
N ASP A 183 -13.90 21.41 -8.44
CA ASP A 183 -13.29 20.98 -7.19
C ASP A 183 -14.25 21.15 -6.01
N PHE A 184 -14.08 20.33 -4.98
CA PHE A 184 -14.67 20.58 -3.67
C PHE A 184 -14.01 21.80 -3.03
N SER A 185 -14.83 22.71 -2.49
CA SER A 185 -14.36 23.78 -1.60
C SER A 185 -13.74 23.20 -0.33
N ARG A 186 -12.90 23.97 0.37
CA ARG A 186 -12.29 23.53 1.64
C ARG A 186 -13.33 23.08 2.67
N ARG A 187 -14.47 23.79 2.74
CA ARG A 187 -15.58 23.45 3.66
C ARG A 187 -16.23 22.12 3.30
N GLU A 188 -16.42 21.83 2.01
CA GLU A 188 -16.96 20.55 1.57
C GLU A 188 -15.97 19.40 1.85
N GLN A 189 -14.68 19.61 1.57
CA GLN A 189 -13.65 18.62 1.89
C GLN A 189 -13.64 18.29 3.39
N TRP A 190 -13.76 19.31 4.25
CA TRP A 190 -13.92 19.12 5.68
C TRP A 190 -15.12 18.24 6.03
N ASN A 191 -16.30 18.61 5.55
CA ASN A 191 -17.54 17.90 5.87
C ASN A 191 -17.56 16.46 5.34
N ILE A 192 -16.92 16.19 4.21
CA ILE A 192 -16.98 14.88 3.57
C ILE A 192 -15.88 13.95 4.11
N TRP A 193 -14.69 14.47 4.43
CA TRP A 193 -13.52 13.63 4.77
C TRP A 193 -13.07 13.75 6.23
N TYR A 194 -13.11 14.95 6.81
CA TYR A 194 -12.48 15.21 8.11
C TYR A 194 -13.46 15.21 9.29
N ILE A 195 -14.76 15.36 9.06
CA ILE A 195 -15.74 15.59 10.13
C ILE A 195 -15.82 14.45 11.16
N ASP A 196 -15.55 13.21 10.73
CA ASP A 196 -15.57 12.03 11.60
C ASP A 196 -14.18 11.71 12.19
N CYS A 197 -13.14 12.47 11.84
CA CYS A 197 -11.79 12.24 12.35
C CYS A 197 -11.67 12.86 13.75
N PRO A 198 -11.27 12.10 14.77
CA PRO A 198 -10.93 12.66 16.07
C PRO A 198 -9.76 13.64 15.95
N VAL A 199 -9.72 14.62 16.85
CA VAL A 199 -8.76 15.74 16.84
C VAL A 199 -7.30 15.25 16.74
N TRP A 200 -6.95 14.20 17.46
CA TRP A 200 -5.59 13.65 17.45
C TRP A 200 -5.18 13.06 16.09
N GLU A 201 -6.11 12.51 15.30
CA GLU A 201 -5.82 12.03 13.93
C GLU A 201 -5.59 13.19 12.97
N LEU A 202 -6.34 14.30 13.14
CA LEU A 202 -6.15 15.51 12.36
C LEU A 202 -4.78 16.15 12.65
N GLU A 203 -4.39 16.21 13.93
CA GLU A 203 -3.06 16.69 14.34
C GLU A 203 -1.94 15.83 13.74
N GLN A 204 -2.07 14.50 13.81
CA GLN A 204 -1.10 13.60 13.18
C GLN A 204 -1.00 13.83 11.67
N LEU A 205 -2.14 14.00 10.98
CA LEU A 205 -2.16 14.27 9.55
C LEU A 205 -1.48 15.59 9.19
N ALA A 206 -1.69 16.64 9.99
CA ALA A 206 -1.00 17.91 9.82
C ALA A 206 0.52 17.75 9.98
N CYS A 207 0.96 17.03 11.02
CA CYS A 207 2.38 16.74 11.26
C CYS A 207 3.03 15.96 10.10
N VAL A 208 2.37 14.91 9.61
CA VAL A 208 2.86 14.12 8.46
C VAL A 208 2.91 14.97 7.19
N SER A 209 1.89 15.80 6.94
CA SER A 209 1.87 16.70 5.79
C SER A 209 3.03 17.69 5.82
N GLU A 210 3.30 18.31 6.97
CA GLU A 210 4.42 19.24 7.15
C GLU A 210 5.77 18.53 7.00
N TYR A 211 5.90 17.33 7.58
CA TYR A 211 7.10 16.52 7.43
C TYR A 211 7.39 16.17 5.96
N LEU A 212 6.39 15.68 5.23
CA LEU A 212 6.52 15.34 3.80
C LEU A 212 6.87 16.58 2.98
N TYR A 213 6.25 17.73 3.27
CA TYR A 213 6.60 18.99 2.64
C TYR A 213 8.08 19.33 2.84
N ARG A 214 8.59 19.24 4.07
CA ARG A 214 10.01 19.50 4.37
C ARG A 214 10.96 18.51 3.71
N LYS A 215 10.63 17.22 3.72
CA LYS A 215 11.50 16.19 3.14
C LYS A 215 11.55 16.24 1.62
N ILE A 216 10.43 16.54 0.96
CA ILE A 216 10.30 16.47 -0.50
C ILE A 216 10.50 17.85 -1.15
N ALA A 217 9.81 18.89 -0.69
CA ALA A 217 9.81 20.19 -1.36
C ALA A 217 11.12 20.96 -1.15
N ILE A 218 11.67 20.97 0.07
CA ILE A 218 12.91 21.72 0.36
C ILE A 218 14.12 21.12 -0.36
N ARG A 219 14.18 19.78 -0.47
CA ARG A 219 15.29 19.11 -1.17
C ARG A 219 15.26 19.30 -2.68
N MET A 220 14.08 19.53 -3.27
CA MET A 220 14.00 19.89 -4.68
C MET A 220 14.56 21.29 -4.93
N THR A 221 14.38 22.25 -4.03
CA THR A 221 14.90 23.62 -4.20
C THR A 221 16.43 23.69 -4.12
N THR A 222 17.07 22.83 -3.33
CA THR A 222 18.54 22.79 -3.19
C THR A 222 19.28 22.02 -4.28
N LEU A 223 18.57 21.27 -5.14
CA LEU A 223 19.16 20.56 -6.30
C LEU A 223 19.08 21.39 -7.60
N PHE A 224 18.47 22.58 -7.56
CA PHE A 224 18.37 23.52 -8.67
C PHE A 224 19.03 24.89 -8.38
N MET A 225 19.90 24.96 -7.36
CA MET A 225 20.90 26.02 -7.18
C MET A 225 22.28 25.42 -7.35
#